data_AF-A0A3D9CVK8-F1
#
_entry.id   AF-A0A3D9CVK8-F1
#
_cell.length_a   1.000
_cell.length_b   1.000
_cell.length_c   1.000
_cell.angle_alpha   90.00
_cell.angle_beta   90.00
_cell.angle_gamma   90.00
#
_symmetry.space_group_name_H-M   'P 1'
#
loop_
_entity.id
_entity.type
_entity.pdbx_description
1 polymer ?
#
loop_
_entity_poly.entity_id
_entity_poly.type
_entity_poly.pdbx_seq_one_letter_code
_entity_poly.pdbx_strand_id
1 'polypeptide(L)'
;MRNKGKTNGNIINSMEKVDVTFKLLSDKRQIDELNKGIYLLMDKLGSEDINVLFDQYPRLIQKYSIKEMFSGNVEIPNIDPHSLKIAGILTCLQFLVSSFTDFIDEFGNILPLKETENSNSYQAESYIINSIPLDDYLKELFLSILSVIGEEYYQKFLEKIGNPDFTIDDILKLEKDKELQEHIDLMMWFSLIRVFLEAIYFYFNIENHNPKIN
;
A
#
# COMPACT_ATOMS: atom_id res chain seq x y z
N MET A 1 -17.01 -18.75 1.38
CA MET A 1 -15.86 -19.53 1.90
C MET A 1 -14.61 -19.03 1.20
N ARG A 2 -13.87 -18.09 1.82
CA ARG A 2 -12.57 -17.65 1.29
C ARG A 2 -11.55 -18.77 1.53
N ASN A 3 -10.86 -19.20 0.49
CA ASN A 3 -9.81 -20.20 0.55
C ASN A 3 -8.71 -19.70 1.51
N LYS A 4 -8.46 -20.44 2.59
CA LYS A 4 -7.23 -20.37 3.38
C LYS A 4 -6.08 -20.90 2.51
N GLY A 5 -5.62 -20.11 1.54
CA GLY A 5 -4.27 -20.25 1.01
C GLY A 5 -3.32 -19.88 2.14
N LYS A 6 -2.46 -20.81 2.56
CA LYS A 6 -1.42 -20.57 3.56
C LYS A 6 -0.56 -19.37 3.13
N THR A 7 -0.74 -18.21 3.75
CA THR A 7 0.11 -17.02 3.61
C THR A 7 1.40 -17.20 4.42
N ASN A 8 2.26 -18.12 4.00
CA ASN A 8 3.64 -18.22 4.50
C ASN A 8 4.46 -17.05 3.92
N GLY A 9 4.16 -15.81 4.31
CA GLY A 9 4.83 -14.61 3.79
C GLY A 9 4.32 -13.25 4.28
N ASN A 10 3.20 -13.19 5.01
CA ASN A 10 2.69 -11.92 5.55
C ASN A 10 3.49 -11.52 6.79
N ILE A 11 3.96 -10.27 6.80
CA ILE A 11 4.62 -9.62 7.92
C ILE A 11 3.59 -9.41 9.04
N ILE A 12 2.38 -8.95 8.69
CA ILE A 12 1.29 -8.71 9.63
C ILE A 12 0.38 -9.94 9.73
N ASN A 13 0.34 -10.52 10.93
CA ASN A 13 -0.43 -11.74 11.22
C ASN A 13 -1.12 -11.73 12.58
N SER A 14 -1.13 -10.59 13.27
CA SER A 14 -1.80 -10.40 14.56
C SER A 14 -2.24 -8.96 14.73
N MET A 15 -3.27 -8.73 15.54
CA MET A 15 -3.71 -7.38 15.91
C MET A 15 -2.64 -6.59 16.68
N GLU A 16 -1.77 -7.27 17.43
CA GLU A 16 -0.61 -6.64 18.08
C GLU A 16 0.34 -6.00 17.07
N LYS A 17 0.61 -6.68 15.94
CA LYS A 17 1.42 -6.10 14.88
C LYS A 17 0.73 -4.95 14.16
N VAL A 18 -0.59 -5.03 13.98
CA VAL A 18 -1.36 -3.89 13.46
C VAL A 18 -1.22 -2.69 14.38
N ASP A 19 -1.36 -2.87 15.69
CA ASP A 19 -1.25 -1.79 16.68
C ASP A 19 0.13 -1.12 16.63
N VAL A 20 1.20 -1.92 16.62
CA VAL A 20 2.57 -1.42 16.45
C VAL A 20 2.72 -0.66 15.13
N THR A 21 2.23 -1.20 14.01
CA THR A 21 2.33 -0.55 12.71
C THR A 21 1.56 0.77 12.66
N PHE A 22 0.31 0.79 13.13
CA PHE A 22 -0.53 1.99 13.11
C PHE A 22 0.11 3.09 13.96
N LYS A 23 0.58 2.76 15.17
CA LYS A 23 1.27 3.70 16.05
C LYS A 23 2.57 4.25 15.47
N LEU A 24 3.33 3.42 14.75
CA LEU A 24 4.56 3.87 14.09
C LEU A 24 4.28 4.80 12.92
N LEU A 25 3.23 4.54 12.15
CA LEU A 25 2.92 5.27 10.92
C LEU A 25 1.98 6.46 11.13
N SER A 26 1.33 6.58 12.29
CA SER A 26 0.36 7.64 12.59
C SER A 26 0.96 9.04 12.81
N ASP A 27 2.28 9.14 12.98
CA ASP A 27 2.94 10.44 13.06
C ASP A 27 2.80 11.19 11.74
N LYS A 28 2.44 12.48 11.81
CA LYS A 28 2.23 13.32 10.63
C LYS A 28 3.40 13.26 9.64
N ARG A 29 4.64 13.22 10.13
CA ARG A 29 5.82 13.12 9.27
C ARG A 29 5.81 11.81 8.48
N GLN A 30 5.44 10.69 9.11
CA GLN A 30 5.39 9.40 8.44
C GLN A 30 4.30 9.38 7.37
N ILE A 31 3.13 9.94 7.66
CA ILE A 31 2.04 10.10 6.68
C ILE A 31 2.50 10.95 5.50
N ASP A 32 3.18 12.07 5.76
CA ASP A 32 3.74 12.93 4.72
C ASP A 32 4.78 12.17 3.86
N GLU A 33 5.64 11.35 4.46
CA GLU A 33 6.62 10.52 3.71
C GLU A 33 5.95 9.42 2.87
N LEU A 34 4.92 8.74 3.41
CA LEU A 34 4.15 7.75 2.64
C LEU A 34 3.50 8.40 1.42
N ASN A 35 2.90 9.59 1.59
CA ASN A 35 2.31 10.34 0.49
C ASN A 35 3.36 10.85 -0.50
N LYS A 36 4.51 11.36 -0.05
CA LYS A 36 5.60 11.79 -0.94
C LYS A 36 6.08 10.65 -1.83
N GLY A 37 6.19 9.44 -1.31
CA GLY A 37 6.63 8.31 -2.12
C GLY A 37 5.64 7.92 -3.23
N ILE A 38 4.34 8.19 -3.07
CA ILE A 38 3.34 8.05 -4.15
C ILE A 38 3.72 8.98 -5.31
N TYR A 39 3.96 10.26 -5.01
CA TYR A 39 4.34 11.25 -6.02
C TYR A 39 5.73 10.97 -6.62
N LEU A 40 6.67 10.45 -5.83
CA LEU A 40 7.98 10.01 -6.32
C LEU A 40 7.85 8.88 -7.34
N LEU A 41 6.98 7.89 -7.07
CA LEU A 41 6.73 6.81 -8.01
C LEU A 41 6.07 7.35 -9.29
N MET A 42 5.08 8.23 -9.17
CA MET A 42 4.41 8.86 -10.33
C MET A 42 5.39 9.63 -11.21
N ASP A 43 6.26 10.45 -10.61
CA ASP A 43 7.29 11.21 -11.31
C ASP A 43 8.24 10.27 -12.07
N LYS A 44 8.69 9.19 -11.43
CA LYS A 44 9.60 8.21 -12.05
C LYS A 44 8.94 7.35 -13.13
N LEU A 45 7.64 7.08 -13.03
CA LEU A 45 6.89 6.38 -14.09
C LEU A 45 6.78 7.26 -15.36
N GLY A 46 6.87 8.59 -15.24
CA GLY A 46 7.03 9.50 -16.37
C GLY A 46 5.84 9.55 -17.34
N SER A 47 4.69 8.99 -16.98
CA SER A 47 3.48 8.93 -17.82
C SER A 47 2.56 10.10 -17.52
N GLU A 48 2.37 10.99 -18.49
CA GLU A 48 1.40 12.09 -18.41
C GLU A 48 -0.03 11.57 -18.18
N ASP A 49 -0.37 10.44 -18.79
CA ASP A 49 -1.67 9.78 -18.60
C ASP A 49 -1.89 9.37 -17.15
N ILE A 50 -0.89 8.83 -16.45
CA ILE A 50 -1.03 8.43 -15.04
C ILE A 50 -1.32 9.65 -14.17
N ASN A 51 -0.64 10.76 -14.39
CA ASN A 51 -0.85 12.00 -13.62
C ASN A 51 -2.27 12.54 -13.82
N VAL A 52 -2.72 12.63 -15.08
CA VAL A 52 -4.07 13.09 -15.42
C VAL A 52 -5.14 12.16 -14.85
N LEU A 53 -4.92 10.84 -14.95
CA LEU A 53 -5.85 9.84 -14.43
C LEU A 53 -5.92 9.87 -12.91
N PHE A 54 -4.80 10.08 -12.22
CA PHE A 54 -4.75 10.17 -10.76
C PHE A 54 -5.65 11.31 -10.24
N ASP A 55 -5.57 12.49 -10.88
CA ASP A 55 -6.42 13.64 -10.53
C ASP A 55 -7.90 13.41 -10.86
N GLN A 56 -8.19 12.64 -11.92
CA GLN A 56 -9.54 12.36 -12.37
C GLN A 56 -10.17 11.13 -11.71
N TYR A 57 -9.37 10.28 -11.06
CA TYR A 57 -9.80 9.00 -10.53
C TYR A 57 -10.98 9.11 -9.55
N PRO A 58 -11.05 10.12 -8.65
CA PRO A 58 -12.21 10.33 -7.78
C PRO A 58 -13.54 10.56 -8.54
N ARG A 59 -13.49 11.06 -9.78
CA ARG A 59 -14.68 11.19 -10.64
C ARG A 59 -14.96 9.89 -11.39
N LEU A 60 -13.91 9.16 -11.78
CA LEU A 60 -14.05 7.87 -12.44
C LEU A 60 -14.70 6.82 -11.52
N ILE A 61 -14.36 6.78 -10.24
CA ILE A 61 -14.98 5.87 -9.26
C ILE A 61 -16.48 6.11 -9.05
N GLN A 62 -16.99 7.29 -9.39
CA GLN A 62 -18.43 7.60 -9.34
C GLN A 62 -19.19 6.98 -10.53
N LYS A 63 -18.49 6.74 -11.64
CA LYS A 63 -19.05 6.22 -12.88
C LYS A 63 -18.79 4.72 -13.05
N TYR A 64 -17.63 4.25 -12.59
CA TYR A 64 -17.18 2.87 -12.69
C TYR A 64 -16.77 2.39 -11.29
N SER A 65 -17.05 1.15 -10.93
CA SER A 65 -16.57 0.63 -9.64
C SER A 65 -15.06 0.44 -9.63
N ILE A 66 -14.43 0.51 -8.45
CA ILE A 66 -12.99 0.22 -8.29
C ILE A 66 -12.67 -1.18 -8.81
N LYS A 67 -13.53 -2.16 -8.50
CA LYS A 67 -13.38 -3.54 -8.94
C LYS A 67 -13.36 -3.67 -10.46
N GLU A 68 -14.25 -2.97 -11.17
CA GLU A 68 -14.29 -2.99 -12.62
C GLU A 68 -13.02 -2.36 -13.21
N MET A 69 -12.63 -1.17 -12.75
CA MET A 69 -11.43 -0.48 -13.24
C MET A 69 -10.16 -1.28 -12.98
N PHE A 70 -10.04 -1.90 -11.80
CA PHE A 70 -8.90 -2.75 -11.45
C PHE A 70 -8.88 -4.06 -12.25
N SER A 71 -10.04 -4.59 -12.65
CA SER A 71 -10.09 -5.80 -13.48
C SER A 71 -9.58 -5.59 -14.90
N GLY A 72 -9.43 -4.35 -15.36
CA GLY A 72 -9.06 -4.02 -16.74
C GLY A 72 -10.16 -4.25 -17.77
N ASN A 73 -11.37 -4.62 -17.34
CA ASN A 73 -12.51 -4.89 -18.22
C ASN A 73 -13.32 -3.62 -18.58
N VAL A 74 -12.96 -2.47 -18.03
CA VAL A 74 -13.61 -1.19 -18.37
C VAL A 74 -12.91 -0.58 -19.57
N GLU A 75 -13.61 -0.52 -20.69
CA GLU A 75 -13.15 0.25 -21.84
C GLU A 75 -13.54 1.72 -21.65
N ILE A 76 -12.56 2.56 -21.31
CA ILE A 76 -12.72 4.02 -21.35
C ILE A 76 -12.02 4.54 -22.61
N PRO A 77 -12.73 5.22 -23.53
CA PRO A 77 -12.12 5.68 -24.78
C PRO A 77 -10.88 6.54 -24.54
N ASN A 78 -9.81 6.26 -25.28
CA ASN A 78 -8.53 6.96 -25.24
C ASN A 78 -7.79 6.90 -23.90
N ILE A 79 -8.08 5.90 -23.05
CA ILE A 79 -7.35 5.66 -21.81
C ILE A 79 -6.64 4.32 -21.90
N ASP A 80 -5.34 4.32 -21.67
CA ASP A 80 -4.55 3.10 -21.54
C ASP A 80 -4.98 2.33 -20.26
N PRO A 81 -5.42 1.06 -20.37
CA PRO A 81 -5.87 0.29 -19.22
C PRO A 81 -4.81 0.10 -18.14
N HIS A 82 -3.53 0.05 -18.52
CA HIS A 82 -2.44 -0.11 -17.56
C HIS A 82 -2.24 1.17 -16.74
N SER A 83 -2.19 2.33 -17.40
CA SER A 83 -2.14 3.65 -16.75
C SER A 83 -3.36 3.88 -15.85
N LEU A 84 -4.56 3.47 -16.27
CA LEU A 84 -5.78 3.53 -15.45
C LEU A 84 -5.64 2.71 -14.16
N LYS A 85 -5.12 1.48 -14.27
CA LYS A 85 -4.92 0.61 -13.12
C LYS A 85 -3.89 1.20 -12.16
N ILE A 86 -2.74 1.67 -12.64
CA ILE A 86 -1.70 2.27 -11.79
C ILE A 86 -2.23 3.51 -11.08
N ALA A 87 -2.82 4.45 -11.84
CA ALA A 87 -3.41 5.65 -11.26
C ALA A 87 -4.44 5.30 -10.18
N GLY A 88 -5.27 4.29 -10.42
CA GLY A 88 -6.26 3.83 -9.46
C GLY A 88 -5.70 3.25 -8.18
N ILE A 89 -4.67 2.43 -8.28
CA ILE A 89 -3.95 1.88 -7.11
C ILE A 89 -3.33 3.02 -6.31
N LEU A 90 -2.71 3.99 -6.97
CA LEU A 90 -2.06 5.11 -6.29
C LEU A 90 -3.09 6.04 -5.64
N THR A 91 -4.22 6.33 -6.29
CA THR A 91 -5.29 7.13 -5.67
C THR A 91 -5.92 6.41 -4.48
N CYS A 92 -6.19 5.10 -4.59
CA CYS A 92 -6.68 4.31 -3.46
C CYS A 92 -5.66 4.30 -2.32
N LEU A 93 -4.38 4.21 -2.63
CA LEU A 93 -3.30 4.18 -1.64
C LEU A 93 -3.22 5.52 -0.91
N GLN A 94 -3.28 6.63 -1.64
CA GLN A 94 -3.30 7.98 -1.08
C GLN A 94 -4.49 8.15 -0.12
N PHE A 95 -5.67 7.68 -0.52
CA PHE A 95 -6.85 7.75 0.33
C PHE A 95 -6.62 6.95 1.63
N LEU A 96 -6.22 5.68 1.52
CA LEU A 96 -5.95 4.82 2.68
C LEU A 96 -4.91 5.43 3.63
N VAL A 97 -3.81 5.96 3.09
CA VAL A 97 -2.75 6.62 3.88
C VAL A 97 -3.26 7.89 4.57
N SER A 98 -4.16 8.63 3.93
CA SER A 98 -4.68 9.88 4.48
C SER A 98 -5.77 9.67 5.52
N SER A 99 -6.53 8.58 5.43
CA SER A 99 -7.70 8.35 6.28
C SER A 99 -7.49 7.33 7.39
N PHE A 100 -6.40 6.55 7.40
CA PHE A 100 -6.24 5.52 8.44
C PHE A 100 -6.14 6.10 9.87
N THR A 101 -5.77 7.38 10.01
CA THR A 101 -5.75 8.07 11.29
C THR A 101 -7.14 8.24 11.91
N ASP A 102 -8.22 8.05 11.14
CA ASP A 102 -9.58 8.03 11.66
C ASP A 102 -9.87 6.74 12.46
N PHE A 103 -8.98 5.75 12.42
CA PHE A 103 -9.08 4.47 13.15
C PHE A 103 -8.13 4.37 14.34
N ILE A 104 -7.57 5.50 14.78
CA ILE A 104 -6.72 5.56 15.97
C ILE A 104 -7.17 6.71 16.89
N ASP A 105 -6.89 6.58 18.18
CA ASP A 105 -7.08 7.66 19.15
C ASP A 105 -5.91 8.66 19.15
N GLU A 106 -6.01 9.69 19.99
CA GLU A 106 -4.97 10.73 20.14
C GLU A 106 -3.61 10.20 20.66
N PHE A 107 -3.58 8.97 21.17
CA PHE A 107 -2.37 8.28 21.66
C PHE A 107 -1.84 7.25 20.65
N GLY A 108 -2.49 7.12 19.48
CA GLY A 108 -2.13 6.19 18.41
C GLY A 108 -2.61 4.75 18.64
N ASN A 109 -3.53 4.52 19.57
CA ASN A 109 -4.12 3.19 19.79
C ASN A 109 -5.29 2.97 18.83
N ILE A 110 -5.44 1.73 18.36
CA ILE A 110 -6.50 1.37 17.42
C ILE A 110 -7.90 1.52 18.04
N LEU A 111 -8.81 2.16 17.31
CA LEU A 111 -10.23 2.21 17.64
C LEU A 111 -10.95 0.91 17.24
N PRO A 112 -11.90 0.41 18.04
CA PRO A 112 -12.72 -0.73 17.65
C PRO A 112 -13.53 -0.46 16.38
N LEU A 113 -13.55 -1.40 15.42
CA LEU A 113 -14.30 -1.23 14.15
C LEU A 113 -15.78 -0.87 14.37
N LYS A 114 -16.41 -1.40 15.43
CA LYS A 114 -17.82 -1.12 15.76
C LYS A 114 -18.09 0.35 16.06
N GLU A 115 -17.09 1.08 16.54
CA GLU A 115 -17.21 2.50 16.85
C GLU A 115 -17.09 3.37 15.60
N THR A 116 -16.45 2.83 14.54
CA THR A 116 -16.16 3.55 13.30
C THR A 116 -17.02 3.08 12.12
N GLU A 117 -17.80 2.00 12.26
CA GLU A 117 -18.52 1.34 11.15
C GLU A 117 -19.47 2.25 10.33
N ASN A 118 -20.01 3.29 10.97
CA ASN A 118 -20.94 4.24 10.35
C ASN A 118 -20.25 5.51 9.84
N SER A 119 -18.93 5.65 10.00
CA SER A 119 -18.21 6.80 9.47
C SER A 119 -18.08 6.70 7.94
N ASN A 120 -18.10 7.85 7.27
CA ASN A 120 -17.91 7.91 5.82
C ASN A 120 -16.54 7.39 5.41
N SER A 121 -15.51 7.64 6.24
CA SER A 121 -14.18 7.08 6.08
C SER A 121 -14.30 5.56 6.03
N TYR A 122 -14.77 4.92 7.12
CA TYR A 122 -14.87 3.44 7.22
C TYR A 122 -15.53 2.79 6.00
N GLN A 123 -16.65 3.36 5.52
CA GLN A 123 -17.34 2.84 4.35
C GLN A 123 -16.48 2.91 3.09
N ALA A 124 -15.72 3.99 2.92
CA ALA A 124 -14.80 4.17 1.80
C ALA A 124 -13.58 3.23 1.88
N GLU A 125 -12.87 3.10 3.01
CA GLU A 125 -11.74 2.15 3.06
C GLU A 125 -12.24 0.70 2.96
N SER A 126 -13.35 0.36 3.63
CA SER A 126 -13.97 -0.95 3.50
C SER A 126 -14.34 -1.25 2.05
N TYR A 127 -14.84 -0.26 1.30
CA TYR A 127 -15.11 -0.42 -0.12
C TYR A 127 -13.83 -0.68 -0.94
N ILE A 128 -12.74 0.07 -0.70
CA ILE A 128 -11.44 -0.14 -1.37
C ILE A 128 -10.89 -1.53 -1.05
N ILE A 129 -10.77 -1.87 0.23
CA ILE A 129 -10.20 -3.13 0.74
C ILE A 129 -10.98 -4.35 0.25
N ASN A 130 -12.30 -4.23 0.09
CA ASN A 130 -13.12 -5.32 -0.45
C ASN A 130 -13.11 -5.37 -1.99
N SER A 131 -12.73 -4.29 -2.67
CA SER A 131 -12.71 -4.22 -4.13
C SER A 131 -11.42 -4.78 -4.73
N ILE A 132 -10.29 -4.66 -4.02
CA ILE A 132 -8.97 -5.08 -4.49
C ILE A 132 -8.39 -6.10 -3.50
N PRO A 133 -8.14 -7.36 -3.89
CA PRO A 133 -7.42 -8.29 -3.02
C PRO A 133 -6.01 -7.78 -2.70
N LEU A 134 -5.55 -7.96 -1.46
CA LEU A 134 -4.23 -7.50 -1.00
C LEU A 134 -3.09 -7.98 -1.90
N ASP A 135 -3.10 -9.27 -2.26
CA ASP A 135 -2.05 -9.87 -3.11
C ASP A 135 -1.99 -9.20 -4.49
N ASP A 136 -3.17 -8.89 -5.07
CA ASP A 136 -3.25 -8.19 -6.35
C ASP A 136 -2.78 -6.74 -6.21
N TYR A 137 -3.14 -6.06 -5.12
CA TYR A 137 -2.69 -4.70 -4.82
C TYR A 137 -1.17 -4.62 -4.73
N LEU A 138 -0.56 -5.49 -3.92
CA LEU A 138 0.89 -5.54 -3.72
C LEU A 138 1.61 -5.94 -5.00
N LYS A 139 1.06 -6.88 -5.77
CA LYS A 139 1.63 -7.31 -7.04
C LYS A 139 1.69 -6.16 -8.04
N GLU A 140 0.59 -5.46 -8.25
CA GLU A 140 0.52 -4.38 -9.25
C GLU A 140 1.38 -3.17 -8.81
N LEU A 141 1.43 -2.86 -7.51
CA LEU A 141 2.33 -1.85 -6.98
C LEU A 141 3.81 -2.26 -7.18
N PHE A 142 4.14 -3.53 -6.90
CA PHE A 142 5.50 -4.05 -7.11
C PHE A 142 5.89 -4.01 -8.59
N LEU A 143 5.01 -4.39 -9.51
CA LEU A 143 5.26 -4.31 -10.95
C LEU A 143 5.49 -2.86 -11.40
N SER A 144 4.73 -1.91 -10.85
CA SER A 144 4.94 -0.48 -11.12
C SER A 144 6.33 -0.03 -10.69
N ILE A 145 6.78 -0.44 -9.49
CA ILE A 145 8.15 -0.14 -9.04
C ILE A 145 9.18 -0.83 -9.91
N LEU A 146 9.00 -2.10 -10.23
CA LEU A 146 9.92 -2.88 -11.05
C LEU A 146 10.10 -2.28 -12.45
N SER A 147 9.04 -1.70 -13.03
CA SER A 147 9.13 -0.98 -14.30
C SER A 147 10.00 0.28 -14.24
N VAL A 148 10.15 0.87 -13.05
CA VAL A 148 11.01 2.04 -12.81
C VAL A 148 12.45 1.62 -12.53
N ILE A 149 12.65 0.68 -11.61
CA ILE A 149 14.00 0.35 -11.11
C ILE A 149 14.70 -0.72 -11.94
N GLY A 150 13.95 -1.54 -12.68
CA GLY A 150 14.45 -2.70 -13.39
C GLY A 150 14.75 -3.91 -12.50
N GLU A 151 14.67 -5.10 -13.10
CA GLU A 151 14.91 -6.38 -12.40
C GLU A 151 16.34 -6.51 -11.87
N GLU A 152 17.33 -6.02 -12.63
CA GLU A 152 18.74 -6.10 -12.23
C GLU A 152 19.00 -5.33 -10.93
N TYR A 153 18.44 -4.12 -10.80
CA TYR A 153 18.54 -3.34 -9.58
C TYR A 153 17.88 -4.08 -8.41
N TYR A 154 16.68 -4.63 -8.62
CA TYR A 154 15.95 -5.35 -7.58
C TYR A 154 16.73 -6.56 -7.05
N GLN A 155 17.38 -7.33 -7.93
CA GLN A 155 18.23 -8.45 -7.51
C GLN A 155 19.42 -7.98 -6.66
N LYS A 156 20.12 -6.92 -7.08
CA LYS A 156 21.22 -6.33 -6.28
C LYS A 156 20.74 -5.86 -4.91
N PHE A 157 19.56 -5.26 -4.84
CA PHE A 157 18.96 -4.88 -3.57
C PHE A 157 18.73 -6.11 -2.67
N LEU A 158 18.11 -7.18 -3.20
CA LEU A 158 17.86 -8.41 -2.47
C LEU A 158 19.13 -9.09 -1.96
N GLU A 159 20.20 -9.11 -2.77
CA GLU A 159 21.50 -9.67 -2.37
C GLU A 159 22.08 -8.94 -1.15
N LYS A 160 21.89 -7.62 -1.07
CA LYS A 160 22.41 -6.81 0.04
C LYS A 160 21.55 -6.90 1.30
N ILE A 161 20.22 -7.05 1.17
CA ILE A 161 19.31 -7.19 2.34
C ILE A 161 19.05 -8.63 2.76
N GLY A 162 19.45 -9.62 1.94
CA GLY A 162 19.14 -11.04 2.14
C GLY A 162 19.87 -11.72 3.30
N ASN A 163 20.67 -10.99 4.08
CA ASN A 163 21.32 -11.52 5.27
C ASN A 163 20.30 -11.70 6.41
N PRO A 164 20.08 -12.92 6.95
CA PRO A 164 19.16 -13.15 8.06
C PRO A 164 19.50 -12.35 9.32
N ASP A 165 20.77 -11.97 9.50
CA ASP A 165 21.26 -11.17 10.62
C ASP A 165 21.36 -9.68 10.27
N PHE A 166 20.43 -9.17 9.46
CA PHE A 166 20.43 -7.77 9.00
C PHE A 166 20.36 -6.80 10.19
N THR A 167 21.40 -5.99 10.37
CA THR A 167 21.51 -5.06 11.51
C THR A 167 21.18 -3.62 11.13
N ILE A 168 21.00 -2.76 12.15
CA ILE A 168 20.89 -1.30 11.95
C ILE A 168 22.12 -0.73 11.25
N ASP A 169 23.32 -1.25 11.55
CA ASP A 169 24.55 -0.83 10.90
C ASP A 169 24.54 -1.17 9.40
N ASP A 170 23.87 -2.25 9.01
CA ASP A 170 23.72 -2.62 7.61
C ASP A 170 22.72 -1.72 6.87
N ILE A 171 21.66 -1.26 7.55
CA ILE A 171 20.75 -0.22 7.03
C ILE A 171 21.55 1.06 6.70
N LEU A 172 22.38 1.52 7.64
CA LEU A 172 23.20 2.73 7.45
C LEU A 172 24.24 2.58 6.33
N LYS A 173 24.68 1.35 6.03
CA LYS A 173 25.56 1.07 4.88
C LYS A 173 24.80 1.11 3.56
N LEU A 174 23.55 0.61 3.52
CA LEU A 174 22.72 0.65 2.31
C LEU A 174 22.45 2.09 1.84
N GLU A 175 22.18 3.02 2.75
CA GLU A 175 21.96 4.44 2.41
C GLU A 175 23.19 5.07 1.72
N LYS A 176 24.38 4.53 1.98
CA LYS A 176 25.65 5.00 1.41
C LYS A 176 26.14 4.14 0.24
N ASP A 177 25.38 3.12 -0.14
CA ASP A 177 25.75 2.21 -1.20
C ASP A 177 25.51 2.86 -2.56
N LYS A 178 26.61 3.16 -3.28
CA LYS A 178 26.56 3.86 -4.57
C LYS A 178 25.75 3.12 -5.63
N GLU A 179 25.65 1.79 -5.56
CA GLU A 179 24.90 1.00 -6.52
C GLU A 179 23.39 1.07 -6.27
N LEU A 180 22.98 1.32 -5.02
CA LEU A 180 21.58 1.43 -4.63
C LEU A 180 21.09 2.88 -4.49
N GLN A 181 21.98 3.87 -4.47
CA GLN A 181 21.58 5.25 -4.20
C GLN A 181 20.50 5.80 -5.14
N GLU A 182 20.40 5.29 -6.36
CA GLU A 182 19.44 5.80 -7.35
C GLU A 182 17.97 5.50 -7.00
N HIS A 183 17.69 4.35 -6.38
CA HIS A 183 16.32 3.89 -6.12
C HIS A 183 16.09 3.36 -4.70
N ILE A 184 17.06 3.50 -3.79
CA ILE A 184 16.93 3.02 -2.41
C ILE A 184 15.71 3.62 -1.72
N ASP A 185 15.45 4.91 -1.89
CA ASP A 185 14.31 5.59 -1.29
C ASP A 185 12.97 4.99 -1.75
N LEU A 186 12.86 4.66 -3.05
CA LEU A 186 11.65 4.04 -3.59
C LEU A 186 11.46 2.61 -3.06
N MET A 187 12.55 1.85 -2.90
CA MET A 187 12.51 0.50 -2.33
C MET A 187 12.15 0.49 -0.84
N MET A 188 12.70 1.43 -0.08
CA MET A 188 12.37 1.60 1.33
C MET A 188 10.92 2.04 1.51
N TRP A 189 10.46 2.99 0.69
CA TRP A 189 9.06 3.41 0.66
C TRP A 189 8.12 2.24 0.34
N PHE A 190 8.42 1.43 -0.69
CA PHE A 190 7.60 0.27 -1.01
C PHE A 190 7.52 -0.74 0.14
N SER A 191 8.64 -0.96 0.83
CA SER A 191 8.69 -1.86 1.99
C SER A 191 7.78 -1.37 3.12
N LEU A 192 7.74 -0.05 3.37
CA LEU A 192 6.82 0.56 4.32
C LEU A 192 5.36 0.46 3.87
N ILE A 193 5.07 0.75 2.60
CA ILE A 193 3.72 0.63 2.03
C ILE A 193 3.20 -0.80 2.11
N ARG A 194 4.06 -1.80 1.90
CA ARG A 194 3.67 -3.20 2.08
C ARG A 194 3.22 -3.47 3.51
N VAL A 195 4.00 -3.05 4.51
CA VAL A 195 3.66 -3.23 5.93
C VAL A 195 2.36 -2.49 6.27
N PHE A 196 2.20 -1.27 5.76
CA PHE A 196 0.98 -0.48 5.92
C PHE A 196 -0.25 -1.18 5.32
N LEU A 197 -0.17 -1.63 4.06
CA LEU A 197 -1.27 -2.32 3.37
C LEU A 197 -1.62 -3.64 4.06
N GLU A 198 -0.62 -4.43 4.45
CA GLU A 198 -0.88 -5.65 5.22
C GLU A 198 -1.61 -5.34 6.54
N ALA A 199 -1.22 -4.28 7.25
CA ALA A 199 -1.85 -3.88 8.50
C ALA A 199 -3.30 -3.40 8.32
N ILE A 200 -3.56 -2.53 7.34
CA ILE A 200 -4.92 -2.01 7.13
C ILE A 200 -5.87 -3.11 6.63
N TYR A 201 -5.40 -4.01 5.75
CA TYR A 201 -6.20 -5.15 5.32
C TYR A 201 -6.45 -6.14 6.47
N PHE A 202 -5.47 -6.36 7.34
CA PHE A 202 -5.64 -7.21 8.52
C PHE A 202 -6.64 -6.58 9.49
N TYR A 203 -6.57 -5.27 9.71
CA TYR A 203 -7.49 -4.52 10.55
C TYR A 203 -8.93 -4.57 10.04
N PHE A 204 -9.17 -4.37 8.75
CA PHE A 204 -10.56 -4.38 8.22
C PHE A 204 -11.17 -5.79 8.08
N ASN A 205 -10.39 -6.85 8.28
CA ASN A 205 -10.92 -8.21 8.30
C ASN A 205 -11.58 -8.53 9.65
N ILE A 206 -12.92 -8.57 9.67
CA ILE A 206 -13.75 -8.83 10.86
C ILE A 206 -13.37 -10.14 11.58
N GLU A 207 -12.91 -11.17 10.86
CA GLU A 207 -12.51 -12.44 11.47
C GLU A 207 -11.31 -12.27 12.42
N ASN A 208 -10.44 -11.30 12.17
CA ASN A 208 -9.25 -11.03 12.97
C ASN A 208 -9.53 -10.34 14.31
N HIS A 209 -10.73 -9.79 14.48
CA HIS A 209 -11.19 -9.15 15.72
C HIS A 209 -11.89 -10.12 16.68
N ASN A 210 -12.10 -11.37 16.26
CA ASN A 210 -12.77 -12.37 17.08
C ASN A 210 -11.74 -13.22 17.84
N PRO A 211 -11.63 -13.12 19.18
CA PRO A 211 -10.69 -13.90 19.98
C PRO A 211 -11.02 -15.41 20.07
N LYS A 212 -12.01 -15.89 19.31
CA LYS A 212 -12.51 -17.29 19.38
C LYS A 212 -11.89 -18.25 18.36
N ILE A 213 -10.87 -17.84 17.61
CA ILE A 213 -10.13 -18.73 16.72
C ILE A 213 -8.63 -18.62 17.04
N ASN A 214 -8.26 -19.16 18.20
CA ASN A 214 -6.92 -19.67 18.48
C ASN A 214 -7.09 -21.10 19.02
#